data_AF-A0A8J3HCE7-F1
#
_entry.id   AF-A0A8J3HCE7-F1
#
_cell.length_a   1.000
_cell.length_b   1.000
_cell.length_c   1.000
_cell.angle_alpha   90.00
_cell.angle_beta   90.00
_cell.angle_gamma   90.00
#
_symmetry.space_group_name_H-M   'P 1'
#
loop_
_entity.id
_entity.type
_entity.pdbx_description
1 polymer ?
#
loop_
_entity_poly.entity_id
_entity_poly.type
_entity_poly.pdbx_seq_one_letter_code
_entity_poly.pdbx_strand_id
1 'polypeptide(L)'
;MILLTDTQRDRLLANGRDRDQDHIPVVKFFNPFGAGVWLATELDEDGDIMFGLADIGYPELGSWSLDELRSVRLPFGMGIERDLLFTGDFPISVWAKAARETGSIRDAERLLYRAGRLPGGTRPDTEPPRS
;
A
#
# COMPACT_ATOMS: atom_id res chain seq x y z
N MET A 1 2.66 3.47 -17.12
CA MET A 1 1.88 3.99 -15.97
C MET A 1 2.77 4.94 -15.18
N ILE A 2 2.23 6.06 -14.69
CA ILE A 2 2.90 6.88 -13.67
C ILE A 2 2.65 6.24 -12.29
N LEU A 3 3.72 5.83 -11.60
CA LEU A 3 3.61 5.13 -10.32
C LEU A 3 3.33 6.05 -9.14
N LEU A 4 3.76 7.31 -9.17
CA LEU A 4 3.49 8.27 -8.10
C LEU A 4 2.84 9.52 -8.68
N THR A 5 1.76 9.98 -8.05
CA THR A 5 1.28 11.36 -8.22
C THR A 5 2.19 12.32 -7.45
N ASP A 6 2.17 13.61 -7.81
CA ASP A 6 2.95 14.63 -7.10
C ASP A 6 2.58 14.68 -5.61
N THR A 7 1.29 14.60 -5.28
CA THR A 7 0.82 14.56 -3.88
C THR A 7 1.33 13.34 -3.12
N GLN A 8 1.40 12.16 -3.77
CA GLN A 8 1.96 10.97 -3.12
C GLN A 8 3.46 11.12 -2.91
N ARG A 9 4.18 11.65 -3.91
CA ARG A 9 5.62 11.92 -3.82
C ARG A 9 5.92 12.90 -2.69
N ASP A 10 5.19 14.01 -2.60
CA ASP A 10 5.40 15.01 -1.55
C ASP A 10 5.18 14.44 -0.15
N ARG A 11 4.13 13.62 0.03
CA ARG A 11 3.85 12.96 1.31
C ARG A 11 4.92 11.92 1.67
N LEU A 12 5.35 11.11 0.72
CA LEU A 12 6.42 10.14 0.94
C LEU A 12 7.75 10.82 1.28
N LEU A 13 8.09 11.93 0.64
CA LEU A 13 9.29 12.74 0.95
C LEU A 13 9.18 13.40 2.33
N ALA A 14 7.99 13.87 2.72
CA ALA A 14 7.77 14.39 4.06
C ALA A 14 7.99 13.31 5.13
N ASN A 15 7.44 12.11 4.91
CA ASN A 15 7.67 10.96 5.80
C ASN A 15 9.14 10.54 5.81
N GLY A 16 9.83 10.57 4.67
CA GLY A 16 11.26 10.27 4.55
C GLY A 16 12.19 11.25 5.27
N ARG A 17 11.71 12.43 5.68
CA ARG A 17 12.44 13.35 6.57
C ARG A 17 12.19 13.07 8.05
N ASP A 18 11.22 12.20 8.37
CA ASP A 18 10.78 11.82 9.72
C ASP A 18 10.77 10.28 9.85
N ARG A 19 11.95 9.65 9.66
CA ARG A 19 12.11 8.20 9.36
C ARG A 19 11.83 7.22 10.50
N ASP A 20 11.55 7.70 11.71
CA ASP A 20 11.40 6.84 12.90
C ASP A 20 9.94 6.72 13.39
N GLN A 21 8.98 7.09 12.53
CA GLN A 21 7.57 7.07 12.85
C GLN A 21 6.86 5.87 12.23
N ASP A 22 5.78 5.43 12.86
CA ASP A 22 4.91 4.36 12.34
C ASP A 22 3.95 4.93 11.29
N HIS A 23 4.51 5.31 10.14
CA HIS A 23 3.78 5.97 9.07
C HIS A 23 2.70 5.08 8.48
N ILE A 24 1.63 5.73 8.04
CA ILE A 24 0.58 5.09 7.27
C ILE A 24 1.04 4.99 5.81
N PRO A 25 0.92 3.81 5.14
CA PRO A 25 1.31 3.66 3.75
C PRO A 25 0.59 4.65 2.83
N VAL A 26 1.36 5.33 1.99
CA VAL A 26 0.84 6.35 1.08
C VAL A 26 0.43 5.76 -0.26
N VAL A 27 1.06 4.66 -0.66
CA VAL A 27 0.84 4.03 -1.95
C VAL A 27 1.06 2.53 -1.86
N LYS A 28 0.29 1.79 -2.67
CA LYS A 28 0.45 0.35 -2.88
C LYS A 28 0.79 0.08 -4.33
N PHE A 29 1.82 -0.73 -4.55
CA PHE A 29 2.21 -1.26 -5.84
C PHE A 29 1.95 -2.76 -5.91
N PHE A 30 1.69 -3.28 -7.10
CA PHE A 30 1.52 -4.71 -7.30
C PHE A 30 1.96 -5.17 -8.69
N ASN A 31 2.40 -6.43 -8.76
CA ASN A 31 2.59 -7.14 -10.02
C ASN A 31 1.23 -7.69 -10.50
N PRO A 32 0.70 -7.24 -11.66
CA PRO A 32 -0.59 -7.73 -12.18
C PRO A 32 -0.55 -9.19 -12.66
N PHE A 33 0.63 -9.78 -12.86
CA PHE A 33 0.80 -11.14 -13.36
C PHE A 33 1.27 -12.14 -12.29
N GLY A 34 1.34 -11.76 -11.01
CA GLY A 34 1.71 -12.73 -9.98
C GLY A 34 2.07 -12.15 -8.60
N ALA A 35 3.10 -12.73 -8.00
CA ALA A 35 3.65 -12.31 -6.71
C ALA A 35 4.33 -10.94 -6.82
N GLY A 36 4.38 -10.22 -5.70
CA GLY A 36 4.86 -8.84 -5.64
C GLY A 36 3.75 -7.87 -5.26
N VAL A 37 3.78 -7.45 -3.99
CA VAL A 37 3.03 -6.31 -3.47
C VAL A 37 3.98 -5.46 -2.62
N TRP A 38 3.88 -4.15 -2.74
CA TRP A 38 4.68 -3.21 -1.95
C TRP A 38 3.76 -2.13 -1.38
N LEU A 39 3.94 -1.79 -0.11
CA LEU A 39 3.29 -0.67 0.57
C LEU A 39 4.39 0.31 0.95
N ALA A 40 4.41 1.50 0.34
CA ALA A 40 5.45 2.48 0.63
C ALA A 40 4.97 3.52 1.64
N THR A 41 5.83 3.81 2.62
CA THR A 41 5.63 4.81 3.67
C THR A 41 6.54 6.02 3.51
N GLU A 42 7.74 5.83 2.97
CA GLU A 42 8.74 6.90 2.80
C GLU A 42 9.36 6.86 1.39
N LEU A 43 9.89 8.02 0.99
CA LEU A 43 10.78 8.18 -0.16
C LEU A 43 11.98 9.01 0.29
N ASP A 44 13.18 8.55 -0.07
CA ASP A 44 14.43 9.27 0.18
C ASP A 44 14.51 10.55 -0.65
N GLU A 45 15.37 11.49 -0.26
CA GLU A 45 15.51 12.81 -0.88
C GLU A 45 15.98 12.73 -2.34
N ASP A 46 16.66 11.64 -2.71
CA ASP A 46 17.04 11.35 -4.09
C ASP A 46 15.84 11.03 -5.01
N GLY A 47 14.67 10.78 -4.41
CA GLY A 47 13.42 10.52 -5.11
C GLY A 47 13.32 9.12 -5.71
N ASP A 48 14.21 8.19 -5.33
CA ASP A 48 14.24 6.81 -5.81
C ASP A 48 14.07 5.77 -4.70
N ILE A 49 14.85 5.86 -3.62
CA ILE A 49 14.83 4.82 -2.58
C ILE A 49 13.57 4.96 -1.72
N MET A 50 12.70 3.95 -1.75
CA MET A 50 11.50 3.87 -0.92
C MET A 50 11.76 3.00 0.31
N PHE A 51 10.97 3.19 1.37
CA PHE A 51 10.86 2.25 2.49
C PHE A 51 9.39 1.88 2.74
N GLY A 52 9.19 0.69 3.28
CA GLY A 52 7.90 0.20 3.75
C GLY A 52 7.85 -1.32 3.81
N LEU A 53 6.70 -1.91 3.50
CA LEU A 53 6.49 -3.37 3.51
C LEU A 53 6.43 -3.94 2.09
N ALA A 54 7.29 -4.90 1.81
CA ALA A 54 7.34 -5.62 0.54
C ALA A 54 6.98 -7.10 0.73
N ASP A 55 6.29 -7.68 -0.24
CA ASP A 55 5.93 -9.09 -0.27
C ASP A 55 6.12 -9.65 -1.68
N ILE A 56 7.27 -10.30 -1.85
CA ILE A 56 7.68 -11.02 -3.07
C ILE A 56 7.68 -12.54 -2.86
N GLY A 57 6.90 -13.01 -1.88
CA GLY A 57 6.85 -14.41 -1.44
C GLY A 57 6.96 -14.56 0.08
N TYR A 58 7.50 -13.54 0.75
CA TYR A 58 7.51 -13.41 2.20
C TYR A 58 7.43 -11.92 2.58
N PRO A 59 6.48 -11.49 3.45
CA PRO A 59 6.35 -10.09 3.84
C PRO A 59 7.50 -9.60 4.73
N GLU A 60 8.19 -8.53 4.30
CA GLU A 60 9.31 -7.94 5.02
C GLU A 60 9.32 -6.41 4.94
N LEU A 61 9.71 -5.76 6.03
CA LEU A 61 10.00 -4.33 6.04
C LEU A 61 11.40 -4.09 5.46
N GLY A 62 11.53 -3.11 4.57
CA GLY A 62 12.82 -2.79 3.99
C GLY A 62 12.76 -1.66 2.97
N SER A 63 13.91 -1.41 2.36
CA SER A 63 14.07 -0.42 1.30
C SER A 63 14.13 -1.05 -0.08
N TRP A 64 13.66 -0.33 -1.10
CA TRP A 64 13.75 -0.74 -2.50
C TRP A 64 13.76 0.47 -3.44
N SER A 65 14.29 0.31 -4.66
CA SER A 65 14.32 1.37 -5.67
C SER A 65 12.99 1.46 -6.43
N LEU A 66 12.48 2.69 -6.59
CA LEU A 66 11.32 2.99 -7.42
C LEU A 66 11.64 2.84 -8.91
N ASP A 67 12.85 3.19 -9.32
CA ASP A 67 13.31 3.04 -10.70
C ASP A 67 13.50 1.57 -11.05
N GLU A 68 13.94 0.72 -10.12
CA GLU A 68 13.93 -0.74 -10.32
C GLU A 68 12.50 -1.25 -10.53
N LEU A 69 11.53 -0.85 -9.68
CA LEU A 69 10.11 -1.17 -9.86
C LEU A 69 9.58 -0.73 -11.24
N ARG A 70 9.97 0.46 -11.73
CA ARG A 70 9.61 0.98 -13.07
C ARG A 70 10.28 0.22 -14.20
N SER A 71 11.45 -0.35 -13.94
CA SER A 71 12.23 -1.10 -14.94
C SER A 71 11.69 -2.51 -15.19
N VAL A 72 10.89 -3.05 -14.27
CA VAL A 72 10.27 -4.38 -14.42
C VAL A 72 9.47 -4.46 -15.72
N ARG A 73 9.67 -5.53 -16.48
CA ARG A 73 8.93 -5.86 -17.71
C ARG A 73 8.21 -7.19 -17.53
N LEU A 74 6.90 -7.14 -17.68
CA LEU A 74 5.97 -8.25 -17.53
C LEU A 74 5.35 -8.60 -18.90
N PRO A 75 4.58 -9.70 -18.99
CA PRO A 75 3.87 -10.04 -20.23
C PRO A 75 3.09 -8.87 -20.82
N PHE A 76 2.99 -8.84 -22.14
CA PHE A 76 2.32 -7.80 -22.92
C PHE A 76 2.90 -6.38 -22.75
N GLY A 77 4.15 -6.27 -22.30
CA GLY A 77 4.83 -4.98 -22.11
C GLY A 77 4.33 -4.20 -20.89
N MET A 78 3.60 -4.85 -20.00
CA MET A 78 3.17 -4.25 -18.74
C MET A 78 4.34 -4.15 -17.76
N GLY A 79 4.18 -3.34 -16.74
CA GLY A 79 5.10 -3.23 -15.61
C GLY A 79 4.35 -3.39 -14.30
N ILE A 80 5.03 -3.06 -13.21
CA ILE A 80 4.36 -2.90 -11.92
C ILE A 80 3.31 -1.79 -12.00
N GLU A 81 2.20 -1.97 -11.29
CA GLU A 81 1.09 -1.03 -11.26
C GLU A 81 0.88 -0.44 -9.87
N ARG A 82 0.28 0.76 -9.82
CA ARG A 82 -0.21 1.38 -8.60
C ARG A 82 -1.68 1.03 -8.41
N ASP A 83 -2.04 0.62 -7.19
CA ASP A 83 -3.44 0.45 -6.79
C ASP A 83 -4.11 1.83 -6.61
N LEU A 84 -5.10 2.12 -7.44
CA LEU A 84 -5.81 3.42 -7.43
C LEU A 84 -6.86 3.54 -6.32
N LEU A 85 -7.30 2.40 -5.75
CA LEU A 85 -8.34 2.34 -4.72
C LEU A 85 -7.75 2.16 -3.32
N PHE A 86 -6.43 2.04 -3.22
CA PHE A 86 -5.75 1.89 -1.95
C PHE A 86 -5.82 3.19 -1.13
N THR A 87 -6.37 3.08 0.08
CA THR A 87 -6.51 4.18 1.06
C THR A 87 -5.39 4.20 2.09
N GLY A 88 -4.90 3.01 2.47
CA GLY A 88 -3.89 2.84 3.52
C GLY A 88 -4.42 3.32 4.86
N ASP A 89 -5.41 2.66 5.46
CA ASP A 89 -6.08 3.21 6.66
C ASP A 89 -5.38 2.86 7.99
N PHE A 90 -4.27 2.11 7.95
CA PHE A 90 -3.58 1.60 9.14
C PHE A 90 -2.07 1.86 9.07
N PRO A 91 -1.41 2.05 10.23
CA PRO A 91 0.05 2.18 10.29
C PRO A 91 0.79 0.96 9.73
N ILE A 92 2.01 1.17 9.23
CA ILE A 92 2.80 0.11 8.60
C ILE A 92 3.14 -1.04 9.56
N SER A 93 3.27 -0.78 10.86
CA SER A 93 3.45 -1.83 11.87
C SER A 93 2.24 -2.78 11.95
N VAL A 94 1.01 -2.26 11.78
CA VAL A 94 -0.22 -3.05 11.78
C VAL A 94 -0.27 -3.92 10.53
N TRP A 95 0.08 -3.35 9.37
CA TRP A 95 0.22 -4.09 8.12
C TRP A 95 1.26 -5.21 8.21
N ALA A 96 2.45 -4.91 8.72
CA ALA A 96 3.53 -5.87 8.86
C ALA A 96 3.14 -7.03 9.79
N LYS A 97 2.53 -6.73 10.94
CA LYS A 97 2.02 -7.74 11.86
C LYS A 97 0.97 -8.62 11.20
N ALA A 98 -0.05 -8.02 10.59
CA ALA A 98 -1.11 -8.76 9.92
C ALA A 98 -0.55 -9.64 8.79
N ALA A 99 0.37 -9.11 7.96
CA ALA A 99 0.99 -9.87 6.88
C ALA A 99 1.83 -11.03 7.38
N ARG A 100 2.53 -10.89 8.50
CA ARG A 100 3.24 -12.00 9.15
C ARG A 100 2.29 -13.09 9.64
N GLU A 101 1.16 -12.70 10.21
CA GLU A 101 0.16 -13.64 10.74
C GLU A 101 -0.61 -14.37 9.63
N THR A 102 -0.93 -13.67 8.53
CA THR A 102 -1.69 -14.23 7.41
C THR A 102 -0.81 -14.82 6.30
N GLY A 103 0.49 -14.54 6.33
CA GLY A 103 1.48 -15.03 5.36
C GLY A 103 1.63 -14.20 4.08
N SER A 104 0.83 -13.14 3.88
CA SER A 104 0.93 -12.24 2.72
C SER A 104 0.31 -10.87 2.97
N ILE A 105 0.77 -9.82 2.27
CA ILE A 105 0.14 -8.49 2.32
C ILE A 105 -1.29 -8.54 1.78
N ARG A 106 -1.55 -9.37 0.76
CA ARG A 106 -2.90 -9.49 0.16
C ARG A 106 -3.91 -10.11 1.14
N ASP A 107 -3.48 -11.07 1.94
CA ASP A 107 -4.33 -11.64 3.00
C ASP A 107 -4.48 -10.70 4.20
N ALA A 108 -3.44 -9.95 4.54
CA ALA A 108 -3.50 -8.90 5.55
C ALA A 108 -4.53 -7.83 5.17
N GLU A 109 -4.52 -7.38 3.91
CA GLU A 109 -5.49 -6.42 3.39
C GLU A 109 -6.92 -6.93 3.54
N ARG A 110 -7.16 -8.20 3.18
CA ARG A 110 -8.47 -8.84 3.38
C ARG A 110 -8.86 -8.85 4.84
N LEU A 111 -7.94 -9.17 5.75
CA LEU A 111 -8.20 -9.22 7.18
C LEU A 111 -8.56 -7.83 7.74
N LEU A 112 -7.71 -6.83 7.46
CA LEU A 112 -7.86 -5.46 7.98
C LEU A 112 -9.17 -4.82 7.51
N TYR A 113 -9.51 -4.94 6.23
CA TYR A 113 -10.75 -4.34 5.70
C TYR A 113 -12.00 -5.20 5.89
N ARG A 114 -11.89 -6.50 6.18
CA ARG A 114 -13.03 -7.30 6.69
C ARG A 114 -13.35 -6.94 8.14
N ALA A 115 -12.33 -6.76 8.98
CA ALA A 115 -12.49 -6.35 10.37
C ALA A 115 -13.04 -4.91 10.49
N GLY A 116 -12.74 -4.04 9.52
CA GLY A 116 -13.36 -2.71 9.37
C GLY A 116 -14.85 -2.72 9.01
N ARG A 117 -15.47 -3.90 8.81
CA ARG A 117 -16.88 -4.07 8.42
C ARG A 117 -17.75 -4.80 9.46
N LEU A 118 -17.51 -4.58 10.76
CA LEU A 118 -18.39 -4.97 11.87
C LEU A 118 -18.61 -3.80 12.86
N PRO A 119 -19.75 -3.75 13.59
CA PRO A 119 -20.81 -2.77 13.44
C PRO A 119 -20.57 -1.47 14.23
N GLY A 120 -20.56 -0.35 13.51
CA GLY A 120 -20.43 0.99 14.09
C GLY A 120 -20.49 2.10 13.05
N GLY A 121 -20.21 1.78 11.78
CA GLY A 121 -20.50 2.66 10.65
C GLY A 121 -22.00 2.74 10.39
N THR A 122 -22.62 3.82 10.83
CA THR A 122 -23.99 4.22 10.51
C THR A 122 -24.25 4.07 9.00
N ARG A 123 -25.22 3.24 8.62
CA ARG A 123 -25.77 3.27 7.26
C ARG A 123 -26.42 4.65 7.07
N PRO A 124 -26.26 5.33 5.92
CA PRO A 124 -27.15 6.44 5.62
C PRO A 124 -28.59 5.90 5.59
N ASP A 125 -29.44 6.48 6.43
CA ASP A 125 -30.84 6.12 6.57
C ASP A 125 -31.49 6.06 5.18
N THR A 126 -31.93 4.86 4.80
CA THR A 126 -32.84 4.72 3.67
C THR A 126 -34.23 5.03 4.22
N GLU A 127 -34.71 6.25 3.97
CA GLU A 127 -36.07 6.71 4.30
C GLU A 127 -37.09 5.66 3.80
N PRO A 128 -38.05 5.22 4.64
CA PRO A 128 -39.04 4.25 4.18
C PRO A 128 -39.99 4.91 3.18
N PRO A 129 -40.55 4.14 2.23
CA PRO A 129 -41.46 4.70 1.23
C PRO A 129 -42.69 5.28 1.93
N ARG A 130 -43.01 6.53 1.60
CA ARG A 130 -44.25 7.19 2.00
C ARG A 130 -45.43 6.43 1.37
N SER A 131 -46.47 6.27 2.19
CA SER A 131 -47.70 5.52 1.94
C SER A 131 -48.45 5.92 0.67
#